data_AF-A0A4V2AU18-F1
#
_entry.id   AF-A0A4V2AU18-F1
#
_cell.length_a   1.000
_cell.length_b   1.000
_cell.length_c   1.000
_cell.angle_alpha   90.00
_cell.angle_beta   90.00
_cell.angle_gamma   90.00
#
_symmetry.space_group_name_H-M   'P 1'
#
loop_
_entity.id
_entity.type
_entity.pdbx_description
1 polymer ?
#
loop_
_entity_poly.entity_id
_entity_poly.type
_entity_poly.pdbx_seq_one_letter_code
_entity_poly.pdbx_strand_id
1 'polypeptide(L)' 'MFNKFIQRPVLAIVMSLVIIFMGVLSIKTLPVSQFPSIAPPMVVVSIA' A
#
# COMPACT_ATOMS: atom_id res chain seq x y z
N MET A 1 22.48 8.24 13.78
CA MET A 1 21.65 7.66 12.70
C MET A 1 21.88 8.37 11.36
N PHE A 2 21.71 9.69 11.27
CA PHE A 2 21.91 10.46 10.03
C PHE A 2 23.36 10.46 9.47
N ASN A 3 24.38 10.37 10.32
CA ASN A 3 25.77 10.34 9.87
C ASN A 3 26.11 9.16 8.93
N LYS A 4 25.44 8.01 9.08
CA LYS A 4 25.67 6.86 8.18
C LYS A 4 25.09 7.07 6.78
N PHE A 5 24.00 7.82 6.66
CA PHE A 5 23.42 8.15 5.36
C PHE A 5 24.27 9.17 4.60
N ILE A 6 24.86 10.14 5.30
CA ILE A 6 25.77 11.14 4.69
C ILE A 6 27.09 10.50 4.25
N GLN A 7 27.62 9.54 5.02
CA GLN A 7 28.88 8.85 4.71
C GLN A 7 28.80 7.86 3.54
N ARG A 8 27.59 7.38 3.19
CA ARG A 8 27.36 6.48 2.05
C ARG A 8 26.15 6.95 1.23
N PRO A 9 26.32 8.01 0.41
CA PRO A 9 25.22 8.63 -0.33
C PRO A 9 24.49 7.67 -1.27
N VAL A 10 25.20 6.67 -1.80
CA VAL A 10 24.62 5.63 -2.69
C VAL A 10 23.54 4.81 -1.97
N LEU A 11 23.75 4.44 -0.70
CA LEU A 11 22.76 3.65 0.05
C LEU A 11 21.47 4.42 0.32
N ALA A 12 21.57 5.75 0.54
CA ALA A 12 20.41 6.60 0.74
C ALA A 12 19.53 6.68 -0.52
N ILE A 13 20.15 6.81 -1.70
CA ILE A 13 19.43 6.85 -2.98
C ILE A 13 18.76 5.51 -3.28
N VAL A 14 19.45 4.40 -3.04
CA VAL A 14 18.87 3.06 -3.23
C VAL A 14 17.64 2.86 -2.33
N MET A 15 17.70 3.25 -1.06
CA MET A 15 16.55 3.18 -0.16
C MET A 15 15.37 4.03 -0.64
N SER A 16 15.62 5.25 -1.13
CA SER A 16 14.59 6.10 -1.71
C SER A 16 13.90 5.44 -2.91
N LEU A 17 14.69 4.86 -3.81
CA LEU A 17 14.17 4.14 -4.99
C LEU A 17 13.35 2.91 -4.59
N VAL A 18 13.78 2.14 -3.59
CA VAL A 18 13.02 0.99 -3.07
C VAL A 18 11.67 1.43 -2.51
N ILE A 19 11.62 2.53 -1.75
CA ILE A 19 10.37 3.05 -1.17
C ILE A 19 9.41 3.50 -2.28
N ILE A 20 9.91 4.23 -3.28
CA ILE A 20 9.09 4.66 -4.43
C ILE A 20 8.55 3.45 -5.18
N PHE A 21 9.41 2.47 -5.46
CA PHE A 21 9.03 1.26 -6.18
C PHE A 21 7.95 0.45 -5.44
N MET A 22 8.12 0.22 -4.13
CA MET A 22 7.10 -0.44 -3.32
C MET A 22 5.80 0.38 -3.26
N GLY A 23 5.88 1.71 -3.18
CA GLY A 23 4.72 2.59 -3.19
C GLY A 23 3.90 2.47 -4.47
N VAL A 24 4.56 2.52 -5.63
CA VAL A 24 3.91 2.37 -6.95
C VAL A 24 3.23 1.01 -7.07
N LEU A 25 3.88 -0.06 -6.63
CA LEU A 25 3.30 -1.40 -6.67
C LEU A 25 2.05 -1.50 -5.79
N SER A 26 2.11 -0.91 -4.59
CA SER A 26 1.01 -0.93 -3.61
C SER A 26 -0.24 -0.21 -4.13
N ILE A 27 -0.08 0.89 -4.88
CA ILE A 27 -1.19 1.62 -5.49
C ILE A 27 -1.96 0.75 -6.49
N LYS A 28 -1.27 -0.14 -7.22
CA LYS A 28 -1.92 -1.04 -8.19
C LYS A 28 -2.63 -2.21 -7.54
N THR A 29 -2.15 -2.67 -6.38
CA THR A 29 -2.73 -3.81 -5.66
C THR A 29 -3.82 -3.42 -4.67
N LEU A 30 -3.94 -2.14 -4.32
CA LEU A 30 -4.92 -1.69 -3.33
C LEU A 30 -6.35 -1.76 -3.91
N PRO A 31 -7.29 -2.47 -3.25
CA PRO A 31 -8.67 -2.50 -3.69
C PRO A 31 -9.29 -1.11 -3.53
N VAL A 32 -9.91 -0.63 -4.60
CA VAL A 32 -10.62 0.66 -4.63
C VAL A 32 -12.12 0.38 -4.64
N SER A 33 -12.81 0.83 -3.60
CA SER A 33 -14.28 0.78 -3.47
C SER A 33 -14.80 2.18 -3.21
N GLN A 34 -15.86 2.60 -3.92
CA GLN A 34 -16.46 3.94 -3.74
C GLN A 34 -16.99 4.16 -2.31
N PHE A 35 -17.51 3.10 -1.70
CA PHE A 35 -17.87 3.04 -0.29
C PHE A 35 -17.25 1.79 0.31
N PRO A 36 -16.69 1.86 1.53
CA PRO A 36 -16.35 0.65 2.27
C PRO A 36 -17.62 -0.17 2.54
N SER A 37 -17.47 -1.45 2.88
CA SER A 37 -18.58 -2.31 3.29
C SER A 37 -19.19 -1.80 4.60
N ILE A 38 -20.07 -0.81 4.52
CA ILE A 38 -20.78 -0.18 5.65
C ILE A 38 -22.14 -0.83 5.93
N ALA A 39 -22.69 -1.55 4.95
CA ALA A 39 -23.98 -2.21 5.11
C ALA A 39 -23.81 -3.48 5.98
N PRO A 40 -24.68 -3.72 6.96
CA PRO A 40 -24.69 -4.98 7.68
C PRO A 40 -24.94 -6.14 6.70
N PRO A 41 -24.27 -7.30 6.88
CA PRO A 41 -24.46 -8.44 6.00
C PRO A 41 -25.91 -8.93 6.10
N MET A 42 -26.65 -8.88 4.99
CA MET A 42 -28.01 -9.38 4.90
C MET A 42 -28.02 -10.77 4.26
N VAL A 43 -28.59 -11.75 4.97
CA VAL A 43 -28.80 -13.11 4.43
C VAL A 43 -30.15 -13.12 3.73
N VAL A 44 -30.14 -13.22 2.40
CA VAL A 44 -31.35 -13.38 1.60
C VAL A 44 -31.66 -14.87 1.47
N VAL A 45 -32.75 -15.32 2.07
CA VAL A 45 -33.24 -16.70 1.90
C VAL A 45 -34.22 -16.73 0.73
N SER A 46 -33.90 -17.50 -0.30
CA SER A 46 -34.78 -17.74 -1.46
C SER A 46 -35.34 -19.16 -1.38
N ILE A 47 -36.65 -19.33 -1.55
CA ILE A 47 -37.32 -20.63 -1.62
C ILE A 47 -37.66 -20.88 -3.10
N ALA A 48 -37.30 -22.06 -3.60
CA ALA A 48 -37.57 -22.52 -4.96
C ALA A 48 -39.05 -22.87 -5.16
#